data_AF-X1IK76-F1
#
_entry.id   AF-X1IK76-F1
#
_cell.length_a   1.000
_cell.length_b   1.000
_cell.length_c   1.000
_cell.angle_alpha   90.00
_cell.angle_beta   90.00
_cell.angle_gamma   90.00
#
_symmetry.space_group_name_H-M   'P 1'
#
loop_
_entity.id
_entity.type
_entity.pdbx_description
1 polymer ?
#
loop_
_entity_poly.entity_id
_entity_poly.type
_entity_poly.pdbx_seq_one_letter_code
_entity_poly.pdbx_strand_id
1 'polypeptide(L)' 'MAKLYQLEKEKRERKLKKIKGEHISAGWGNQIRNYVLHPYKLVKDLRTGVETSNVEQVLDGELDKFIEAEIKTYDSI' A
#
# COMPACT_ATOMS: atom_id res chain seq x y z
N MET A 1 39.36 -0.96 -2.36
CA MET A 1 38.19 -1.18 -3.24
C MET A 1 36.92 -1.60 -2.49
N ALA A 2 36.96 -2.43 -1.43
CA ALA A 2 35.74 -2.92 -0.77
C ALA A 2 35.01 -1.91 0.17
N LYS A 3 35.74 -1.03 0.86
CA LYS A 3 35.16 -0.15 1.90
C LYS A 3 34.26 0.96 1.31
N LEU A 4 34.61 1.51 0.14
CA LEU A 4 33.82 2.54 -0.53
C LEU A 4 32.49 1.99 -1.05
N TYR A 5 32.51 0.79 -1.64
CA TYR A 5 31.32 0.10 -2.12
C TYR A 5 30.34 -0.22 -0.97
N GLN A 6 30.84 -0.68 0.18
CA GLN A 6 30.00 -0.92 1.35
C GLN A 6 29.36 0.37 1.89
N LEU A 7 30.11 1.47 1.93
CA LEU A 7 29.60 2.80 2.31
C LEU A 7 28.48 3.29 1.37
N GLU A 8 28.63 3.07 0.07
CA GLU A 8 27.62 3.43 -0.92
C GLU A 8 26.37 2.56 -0.81
N LYS A 9 26.56 1.25 -0.61
CA LYS A 9 25.48 0.29 -0.34
C LYS A 9 24.69 0.68 0.91
N GLU A 10 25.36 0.98 2.02
CA GLU A 10 24.70 1.45 3.24
C GLU A 10 23.95 2.77 3.04
N LYS A 11 24.51 3.72 2.29
CA LYS A 11 23.81 4.97 1.97
C LYS A 11 22.54 4.70 1.16
N ARG A 12 22.59 3.77 0.19
CA ARG A 12 21.44 3.35 -0.60
C ARG A 12 20.40 2.66 0.28
N GLU A 13 20.82 1.74 1.14
CA GLU A 13 19.93 1.05 2.08
C GLU A 13 19.27 2.02 3.07
N ARG A 14 20.01 3.01 3.59
CA ARG A 14 19.45 4.05 4.46
C ARG A 14 18.42 4.91 3.72
N LYS A 15 18.69 5.29 2.47
CA LYS A 15 17.72 6.01 1.63
C LYS A 15 16.47 5.17 1.37
N LEU A 16 16.63 3.89 1.03
CA LEU A 16 15.52 2.96 0.80
C LEU A 16 14.70 2.73 2.07
N LYS A 17 15.34 2.61 3.24
CA LYS A 17 14.66 2.50 4.54
C LYS A 17 13.83 3.75 4.84
N LYS A 18 14.36 4.95 4.57
CA LYS A 18 13.59 6.20 4.72
C LYS A 18 12.36 6.25 3.82
N ILE A 19 12.49 5.80 2.57
CA ILE A 19 11.37 5.79 1.61
C ILE A 19 10.32 4.74 1.98
N LYS A 20 10.74 3.55 2.41
CA LYS A 20 9.83 2.46 2.80
C LYS A 20 9.01 2.78 4.06
N GLY A 21 9.40 3.78 4.84
CA GLY A 21 8.70 4.14 6.07
C GLY A 21 8.90 3.12 7.20
N GLU A 22 7.99 3.13 8.17
CA GLU A 22 8.00 2.15 9.27
C GLU A 22 7.82 0.73 8.74
N HIS A 23 8.53 -0.22 9.35
CA HIS A 23 8.40 -1.62 8.98
C HIS A 23 7.08 -2.16 9.51
N ILE A 24 6.07 -2.22 8.63
CA ILE A 24 4.78 -2.83 8.96
C ILE A 24 4.98 -4.35 8.96
N SER A 25 4.93 -4.95 10.16
CA SER A 25 4.99 -6.40 10.31
C SER A 25 3.76 -7.04 9.64
N ALA A 26 3.94 -8.15 8.91
CA ALA A 26 2.84 -8.91 8.32
C ALA A 26 2.09 -9.71 9.40
N GLY A 27 1.44 -8.99 10.32
CA GLY A 27 0.61 -9.55 11.38
C GLY A 27 -0.89 -9.39 11.08
N TRP A 28 -1.71 -10.15 11.80
CA TRP A 28 -3.15 -9.94 11.84
C TRP A 28 -3.46 -8.53 12.35
N GLY A 29 -4.15 -7.71 11.54
CA GLY A 29 -4.50 -6.33 11.86
C GLY A 29 -3.83 -5.26 10.98
N ASN A 30 -2.78 -5.59 10.23
CA ASN A 30 -2.06 -4.64 9.37
C ASN A 30 -2.54 -4.68 7.90
N GLN A 31 -3.80 -5.04 7.67
CA GLN A 31 -4.38 -5.12 6.33
C GLN A 31 -4.84 -3.73 5.87
N ILE A 32 -4.50 -3.34 4.64
CA ILE A 32 -4.91 -2.04 4.07
C ILE A 32 -6.23 -2.12 3.31
N ARG A 33 -6.57 -3.29 2.77
CA ARG A 33 -7.76 -3.49 1.93
C ARG A 33 -8.24 -4.93 1.99
N ASN A 34 -9.54 -5.10 2.14
CA ASN A 34 -10.21 -6.40 2.16
C ASN A 34 -10.86 -6.67 0.80
N TYR A 35 -10.62 -7.87 0.27
CA TYR A 35 -11.28 -8.39 -0.93
C TYR A 35 -12.11 -9.61 -0.54
N VAL A 36 -13.42 -9.44 -0.54
CA VAL A 36 -14.37 -10.53 -0.33
C VAL A 36 -14.96 -10.89 -1.70
N LEU A 37 -14.70 -12.12 -2.14
CA LEU A 37 -15.18 -12.63 -3.43
C LEU A 37 -16.47 -13.46 -3.27
N HIS A 38 -16.60 -14.14 -2.12
CA HIS A 38 -17.75 -14.95 -1.74
C HIS A 38 -18.02 -14.82 -0.24
N PRO A 39 -19.29 -14.85 0.20
CA PRO A 39 -20.52 -15.07 -0.58
C PRO A 39 -21.02 -13.84 -1.36
N TYR A 40 -20.49 -12.65 -1.06
CA TYR A 40 -20.74 -11.40 -1.77
C TYR A 40 -19.43 -10.82 -2.29
N LYS A 41 -19.53 -10.07 -3.38
CA LYS A 41 -18.40 -9.36 -3.99
C LYS A 41 -18.28 -7.98 -3.34
N LEU A 42 -17.24 -7.76 -2.55
CA LEU A 42 -16.96 -6.48 -1.89
C LEU A 42 -15.46 -6.25 -1.79
N VAL A 43 -15.01 -5.10 -2.27
CA VAL A 43 -13.68 -4.55 -1.97
C VAL A 43 -13.86 -3.37 -1.04
N LYS A 44 -13.13 -3.35 0.07
CA LYS A 44 -13.15 -2.25 1.05
C LYS A 44 -11.73 -1.84 1.42
N ASP A 45 -11.38 -0.58 1.15
CA ASP A 45 -10.13 0.02 1.61
C ASP A 45 -10.30 0.53 3.04
N LEU A 46 -9.50 0.01 3.96
CA LEU A 46 -9.59 0.33 5.39
C LEU A 46 -8.93 1.66 5.73
N ARG A 47 -8.07 2.21 4.85
CA ARG A 47 -7.38 3.48 5.08
C ARG A 47 -8.27 4.67 4.73
N THR A 48 -8.99 4.57 3.62
CA THR A 48 -9.83 5.65 3.07
C THR A 48 -11.33 5.43 3.32
N GLY A 49 -11.74 4.21 3.68
CA GLY A 49 -13.14 3.84 3.86
C GLY A 49 -13.91 3.61 2.56
N VAL A 50 -13.27 3.73 1.40
CA VAL A 50 -13.91 3.52 0.09
C VAL A 50 -14.21 2.04 -0.12
N GLU A 51 -15.42 1.75 -0.57
CA GLU A 51 -15.87 0.40 -0.89
C GLU A 51 -16.54 0.31 -2.27
N THR A 52 -16.43 -0.87 -2.90
CA THR A 52 -17.08 -1.15 -4.19
C THR A 52 -17.49 -2.61 -4.29
N SER A 53 -18.61 -2.86 -4.96
CA SER A 53 -19.13 -4.20 -5.25
C SER A 53 -18.57 -4.80 -6.55
N ASN A 54 -17.97 -3.98 -7.42
CA ASN A 54 -17.43 -4.42 -8.72
C ASN A 54 -16.02 -5.02 -8.56
N VAL A 55 -15.90 -6.15 -7.87
CA VAL A 55 -14.60 -6.77 -7.57
C VAL A 55 -13.83 -7.15 -8.84
N GLU A 56 -14.51 -7.61 -9.90
CA GLU A 56 -13.87 -8.01 -11.15
C GLU A 56 -13.09 -6.86 -11.80
N GLN A 57 -13.70 -5.68 -11.91
CA GLN A 57 -13.02 -4.49 -12.45
C GLN A 57 -11.80 -4.09 -11.61
N VAL A 58 -11.90 -4.20 -10.29
CA VAL A 58 -10.77 -3.89 -9.39
C VAL A 58 -9.62 -4.88 -9.58
N LEU A 59 -9.94 -6.16 -9.79
CA LEU A 59 -8.94 -7.18 -10.10
C LEU A 59 -8.34 -7.01 -11.50
N ASP A 60 -9.12 -6.50 -12.45
CA ASP A 60 -8.69 -6.17 -13.80
C ASP A 60 -7.86 -4.88 -13.87
N GLY A 61 -7.75 -4.13 -12.77
CA GLY A 61 -6.83 -2.99 -12.62
C GLY A 61 -7.50 -1.63 -12.43
N GLU A 62 -8.82 -1.54 -12.30
CA GLU A 62 -9.51 -0.29 -11.94
C GLU A 62 -9.25 0.11 -10.47
N LEU A 63 -8.02 0.55 -10.19
CA LEU A 63 -7.58 0.97 -8.86
C LEU A 63 -7.65 2.49 -8.64
N ASP A 64 -7.94 3.26 -9.69
CA ASP A 64 -7.88 4.72 -9.69
C ASP A 64 -8.72 5.33 -8.56
N LYS A 65 -9.93 4.82 -8.33
CA LYS A 65 -10.81 5.26 -7.25
C LYS A 65 -10.18 5.16 -5.87
N PHE A 66 -9.38 4.12 -5.63
CA PHE A 66 -8.71 3.94 -4.34
C PHE A 66 -7.45 4.79 -4.21
N ILE A 67 -6.71 4.96 -5.30
CA ILE A 67 -5.50 5.80 -5.34
C ILE A 67 -5.88 7.26 -5.12
N GLU A 68 -6.88 7.75 -5.86
CA GLU A 68 -7.38 9.13 -5.72
C GLU A 68 -7.90 9.39 -4.30
N ALA A 69 -8.60 8.42 -3.71
CA ALA A 69 -9.08 8.51 -2.34
C ALA A 69 -7.91 8.63 -1.34
N GLU A 70 -6.84 7.85 -1.52
CA GLU A 70 -5.67 7.95 -0.64
C GLU A 70 -5.00 9.32 -0.75
N ILE A 71 -4.79 9.79 -1.99
CA ILE A 71 -4.17 11.10 -2.23
C ILE A 71 -5.01 12.20 -1.57
N LYS A 72 -6.34 12.17 -1.74
CA LYS A 72 -7.23 13.14 -1.09
C LYS A 72 -7.15 13.08 0.44
N THR A 73 -7.14 11.88 1.02
CA THR A 73 -7.00 11.73 2.48
C THR A 73 -5.67 12.27 2.96
N TYR A 74 -4.58 12.07 2.22
CA TYR A 74 -3.25 12.57 2.57
C TYR A 74 -3.14 14.09 2.42
N ASP A 75 -3.74 14.67 1.37
CA ASP A 75 -3.73 16.11 1.09
C ASP A 75 -4.68 16.91 2.03
N SER A 76 -5.62 16.21 2.65
CA SER A 76 -6.55 16.79 3.64
C SER A 76 -5.99 16.82 5.08
N ILE A 77 -4.72 16.43 5.28
CA ILE A 77 -3.99 16.42 6.56
C ILE A 77 -2.91 17.50 6.53
#